data_AF-A0A819V6L8-F1
#
_entry.id   AF-A0A819V6L8-F1
#
_cell.length_a   1.000
_cell.length_b   1.000
_cell.length_c   1.000
_cell.angle_alpha   90.00
_cell.angle_beta   90.00
_cell.angle_gamma   90.00
#
_symmetry.space_group_name_H-M   'P 1'
#
loop_
_entity.id
_entity.type
_entity.pdbx_description
1 polymer ?
#
loop_
_entity_poly.entity_id
_entity_poly.type
_entity_poly.pdbx_seq_one_letter_code
_entity_poly.pdbx_strand_id
1 'polypeptide(L)'
;MGSWLKVNGEGIYGSIPWKYQNDTINSDVWYTSSNDGRFVYAFLLIWPKNTTEIILGAPLSSSSTLMRLLGSNGDSLPWRVASGTRGIVIDVSQVELHLLQSRWAWVFKLEHLLPEDIVNPTPGRSTPLSFCTALLFSALLCLLYMKM
;
A
#
# COMPACT_ATOMS: atom_id res chain seq x y z
N MET A 1 -18.65 -0.05 6.95
CA MET A 1 -18.16 -0.18 5.56
C MET A 1 -18.18 1.15 4.78
N GLY A 2 -19.34 1.76 4.48
CA GLY A 2 -19.40 2.97 3.64
C GLY A 2 -18.52 4.14 4.10
N SER A 3 -18.47 4.42 5.41
CA SER A 3 -17.59 5.47 5.96
C SER A 3 -16.10 5.18 5.76
N TRP A 4 -15.69 3.92 5.81
CA TRP A 4 -14.30 3.52 5.55
C TRP A 4 -13.96 3.61 4.06
N LEU A 5 -14.89 3.22 3.20
CA LEU A 5 -14.74 3.38 1.74
C LEU A 5 -14.68 4.86 1.33
N LYS A 6 -15.35 5.76 2.05
CA LYS A 6 -15.24 7.21 1.80
C LYS A 6 -13.82 7.74 2.01
N VAL A 7 -13.07 7.16 2.95
CA VAL A 7 -11.69 7.56 3.27
C VAL A 7 -10.67 6.82 2.42
N ASN A 8 -10.84 5.50 2.27
CA ASN A 8 -9.84 4.61 1.68
C ASN A 8 -10.16 4.20 0.24
N GLY A 9 -11.30 4.65 -0.29
CA GLY A 9 -11.82 4.27 -1.59
C GLY A 9 -10.92 4.65 -2.75
N GLU A 10 -10.04 5.66 -2.61
CA GLU A 10 -9.04 6.00 -3.62
C GLU A 10 -8.10 4.80 -3.92
N GLY A 11 -7.75 4.01 -2.90
CA GLY A 11 -6.93 2.80 -3.10
C GLY A 11 -7.67 1.63 -3.74
N ILE A 12 -8.99 1.75 -3.94
CA ILE A 12 -9.88 0.65 -4.33
C ILE A 12 -10.58 0.95 -5.65
N TYR A 13 -11.30 2.06 -5.73
CA TYR A 13 -12.05 2.46 -6.92
C TYR A 13 -11.11 2.91 -8.03
N GLY A 14 -11.13 2.19 -9.15
CA GLY A 14 -10.28 2.50 -10.31
C GLY A 14 -8.79 2.16 -10.11
N SER A 15 -8.42 1.54 -8.98
CA SER A 15 -7.11 0.94 -8.81
C SER A 15 -7.05 -0.41 -9.51
N ILE A 16 -5.83 -0.88 -9.73
CA ILE A 16 -5.52 -2.16 -10.37
C ILE A 16 -4.65 -2.99 -9.42
N PRO A 17 -4.57 -4.31 -9.63
CA PRO A 17 -3.65 -5.16 -8.88
C PRO A 17 -2.23 -4.66 -9.05
N TRP A 18 -1.53 -4.47 -7.94
CA TRP A 18 -0.10 -4.21 -8.04
C TRP A 18 0.65 -5.52 -8.31
N LYS A 19 1.88 -5.41 -8.83
CA LYS A 19 2.72 -6.55 -9.21
C LYS A 19 2.91 -7.55 -8.06
N TYR A 20 3.04 -7.04 -6.84
CA TYR A 20 3.05 -7.82 -5.61
C TYR A 20 1.74 -7.55 -4.88
N GLN A 21 0.80 -8.51 -4.84
CA GLN A 21 -0.51 -8.28 -4.23
C GLN A 21 -0.50 -8.42 -2.70
N ASN A 22 0.29 -9.34 -2.16
CA ASN A 22 0.50 -9.54 -0.73
C ASN A 22 1.98 -9.37 -0.44
N ASP A 23 2.30 -8.75 0.69
CA ASP A 23 3.67 -8.52 1.10
C ASP A 23 4.36 -9.81 1.57
N THR A 24 5.63 -9.97 1.21
CA THR A 24 6.41 -11.15 1.56
C THR A 24 6.92 -11.14 2.99
N ILE A 25 6.99 -9.98 3.64
CA ILE A 25 7.46 -9.82 5.02
C ILE A 25 6.28 -9.65 5.97
N ASN A 26 5.28 -8.86 5.58
CA ASN A 26 4.11 -8.59 6.40
C ASN A 26 2.83 -9.15 5.75
N SER A 27 2.42 -10.37 6.10
CA SER A 27 1.27 -11.05 5.48
C SER A 27 -0.08 -10.35 5.67
N ASP A 28 -0.14 -9.34 6.53
CA ASP A 28 -1.30 -8.48 6.76
C ASP A 28 -1.28 -7.20 5.91
N VAL A 29 -0.34 -7.09 4.96
CA VAL A 29 -0.26 -5.99 4.00
C VAL A 29 -0.59 -6.47 2.60
N TRP A 30 -1.54 -5.79 1.97
CA TRP A 30 -1.93 -6.01 0.58
C TRP A 30 -1.72 -4.76 -0.25
N TYR A 31 -1.50 -4.92 -1.56
CA TYR A 31 -1.23 -3.78 -2.44
C TYR A 31 -2.16 -3.69 -3.64
N THR A 32 -2.47 -2.45 -3.99
CA THR A 32 -3.01 -2.05 -5.30
C THR A 32 -2.16 -0.91 -5.85
N SER A 33 -2.34 -0.57 -7.12
CA SER A 33 -1.76 0.64 -7.70
C SER A 33 -2.82 1.43 -8.44
N SER A 34 -2.62 2.74 -8.57
CA SER A 34 -3.41 3.54 -9.48
C SER A 34 -3.27 3.01 -10.91
N ASN A 35 -4.31 3.19 -11.73
CA ASN A 35 -4.31 2.70 -13.12
C ASN A 35 -3.19 3.31 -13.98
N ASP A 36 -2.72 4.51 -13.63
CA ASP A 36 -1.59 5.20 -14.28
C ASP A 36 -0.22 4.84 -13.68
N GLY A 37 -0.17 3.96 -12.66
CA GLY A 37 1.06 3.49 -12.02
C GLY A 37 1.77 4.52 -11.13
N ARG A 38 1.20 5.71 -10.90
CA ARG A 38 1.82 6.77 -10.10
C ARG A 38 1.79 6.51 -8.60
N PHE A 39 0.77 5.78 -8.14
CA PHE A 39 0.55 5.52 -6.72
C PHE A 39 0.49 4.03 -6.45
N VAL A 40 1.09 3.62 -5.34
CA VAL A 40 0.89 2.28 -4.75
C VAL A 40 0.18 2.47 -3.43
N TYR A 41 -0.86 1.67 -3.18
CA TYR A 41 -1.63 1.71 -1.96
C TYR A 41 -1.34 0.45 -1.16
N ALA A 42 -0.82 0.59 0.05
CA ALA A 42 -0.55 -0.50 0.97
C ALA A 42 -1.65 -0.57 2.04
N PHE A 43 -2.45 -1.63 1.99
CA PHE A 43 -3.53 -1.92 2.92
C PHE A 43 -3.00 -2.71 4.10
N LEU A 44 -2.81 -2.06 5.23
CA LEU A 44 -2.51 -2.68 6.50
C LEU A 44 -3.80 -3.15 7.17
N LEU A 45 -3.95 -4.46 7.33
CA LEU A 45 -5.14 -5.07 7.94
C LEU A 45 -5.07 -5.09 9.46
N ILE A 46 -3.87 -5.04 10.04
CA ILE A 46 -3.67 -5.07 11.49
C ILE A 46 -2.70 -3.96 11.89
N TRP A 47 -3.17 -3.01 12.70
CA TRP A 47 -2.31 -1.98 13.27
C TRP A 47 -1.37 -2.58 14.33
N PRO A 48 -0.06 -2.26 14.32
CA PRO A 48 0.86 -2.77 15.30
C PRO A 48 0.53 -2.25 16.71
N LYS A 49 0.52 -3.13 17.72
CA LYS A 49 0.21 -2.76 19.12
C LYS A 49 1.44 -2.43 19.96
N ASN A 50 2.58 -3.06 19.65
CA ASN A 50 3.79 -3.04 20.48
C ASN A 50 5.00 -2.40 19.77
N THR A 51 4.77 -1.77 18.61
CA THR A 51 5.80 -1.09 17.82
C THR A 51 5.19 0.08 17.07
N THR A 52 6.00 1.09 16.80
CA THR A 52 5.66 2.23 15.94
C THR A 52 6.21 2.06 14.52
N GLU A 53 6.80 0.91 14.20
CA GLU A 53 7.36 0.62 12.89
C GLU A 53 6.47 -0.36 12.10
N ILE A 54 6.19 -0.03 10.84
CA ILE A 54 5.53 -0.91 9.89
C ILE A 54 6.49 -1.22 8.75
N ILE A 55 6.69 -2.51 8.48
CA ILE A 55 7.57 -2.97 7.41
C ILE A 55 6.73 -3.31 6.17
N LEU A 56 7.09 -2.69 5.05
CA LEU A 56 6.63 -3.01 3.71
C LEU A 56 7.79 -3.69 2.96
N GLY A 57 7.72 -4.99 2.71
CA GLY A 57 8.80 -5.75 2.09
C GLY A 57 8.90 -5.60 0.58
N ALA A 58 7.79 -5.39 -0.14
CA ALA A 58 7.82 -5.35 -1.60
C ALA A 58 8.34 -4.02 -2.22
N PRO A 59 7.95 -2.82 -1.73
CA PRO A 59 8.30 -1.55 -2.37
C PRO A 59 9.79 -1.24 -2.42
N LEU A 60 10.18 -0.54 -3.49
CA LEU A 60 11.51 0.04 -3.65
C LEU A 60 11.38 1.57 -3.57
N SER A 61 11.97 2.15 -2.53
CA SER A 61 11.97 3.60 -2.33
C SER A 61 13.00 4.30 -3.20
N SER A 62 12.68 5.50 -3.65
CA SER A 62 13.60 6.49 -4.19
C SER A 62 13.91 7.58 -3.16
N SER A 63 14.83 8.49 -3.48
CA SER A 63 15.10 9.68 -2.65
C SER A 63 13.93 10.67 -2.59
N SER A 64 12.97 10.58 -3.51
CA SER A 64 11.77 11.44 -3.56
C SER A 64 10.49 10.73 -3.10
N THR A 65 10.60 9.52 -2.55
CA THR A 65 9.46 8.75 -2.07
C THR A 65 8.74 9.47 -0.93
N LEU A 66 7.43 9.60 -1.09
CA LEU A 66 6.52 10.14 -0.08
C LEU A 66 5.57 9.06 0.38
N MET A 67 5.23 9.08 1.67
CA MET A 67 4.30 8.14 2.28
C MET A 67 3.26 8.89 3.08
N ARG A 68 1.99 8.68 2.79
CA ARG A 68 0.88 9.33 3.51
C ARG A 68 -0.10 8.28 3.98
N LEU A 69 -0.77 8.55 5.10
CA LEU A 69 -1.87 7.71 5.59
C LEU A 69 -3.20 8.30 5.11
N LEU A 70 -4.02 7.52 4.42
CA LEU A 70 -5.34 7.99 4.01
C LEU A 70 -6.22 8.25 5.23
N GLY A 71 -6.89 9.41 5.24
CA GLY A 71 -7.71 9.87 6.35
C GLY A 71 -6.95 10.55 7.50
N SER A 72 -5.63 10.76 7.36
CA SER A 72 -4.88 11.66 8.25
C SER A 72 -4.99 13.12 7.79
N ASN A 73 -4.26 14.02 8.46
CA ASN A 73 -4.10 15.44 8.09
C ASN A 73 -3.34 15.65 6.76
N GLY A 74 -2.89 14.57 6.13
CA GLY A 74 -2.18 14.59 4.86
C GLY A 74 -0.66 14.65 5.01
N ASP A 75 -0.08 14.79 6.20
CA ASP A 75 1.38 14.89 6.34
C ASP A 75 2.11 13.64 5.84
N SER A 76 3.33 13.85 5.32
CA SER A 76 4.20 12.72 4.96
C SER A 76 4.72 12.07 6.23
N LEU A 77 4.65 10.74 6.28
CA LEU A 77 5.21 9.94 7.36
C LEU A 77 6.72 9.78 7.16
N PRO A 78 7.52 9.86 8.24
CA PRO A 78 8.91 9.46 8.21
C PRO A 78 9.02 7.99 7.82
N TRP A 79 10.03 7.69 7.01
CA TRP A 79 10.33 6.34 6.61
C TRP A 79 11.83 6.17 6.40
N ARG A 80 12.29 4.92 6.40
CA ARG A 80 13.66 4.54 6.07
C ARG A 80 13.67 3.26 5.24
N VAL A 81 14.77 3.01 4.54
CA VAL A 81 14.98 1.73 3.86
C VAL A 81 15.07 0.63 4.92
N ALA A 82 14.42 -0.51 4.67
CA ALA A 82 14.57 -1.69 5.51
C ALA A 82 16.00 -2.25 5.41
N SER A 83 16.44 -3.03 6.40
CA SER A 83 17.77 -3.64 6.38
C SER A 83 17.91 -4.57 5.17
N GLY A 84 18.61 -4.11 4.12
CA GLY A 84 18.74 -4.82 2.84
C GLY A 84 18.65 -3.87 1.64
N THR A 85 18.49 -4.44 0.44
CA THR A 85 18.35 -3.68 -0.83
C THR A 85 16.90 -3.37 -1.20
N ARG A 86 15.93 -3.85 -0.42
CA ARG A 86 14.50 -3.74 -0.71
C ARG A 86 13.70 -3.60 0.59
N GLY A 87 12.57 -2.90 0.48
CA GLY A 87 11.61 -2.73 1.55
C GLY A 87 11.75 -1.38 2.24
N ILE A 88 10.66 -0.96 2.86
CA ILE A 88 10.50 0.33 3.52
C ILE A 88 9.99 0.09 4.94
N VAL A 89 10.54 0.82 5.90
CA VAL A 89 10.03 0.89 7.27
C VAL A 89 9.42 2.27 7.49
N ILE A 90 8.12 2.29 7.78
CA ILE A 90 7.35 3.49 8.07
C ILE A 90 7.34 3.71 9.58
N ASP A 91 7.62 4.93 10.02
CA ASP A 91 7.42 5.36 11.39
C ASP A 91 6.02 5.96 11.54
N VAL A 92 5.20 5.31 12.38
CA VAL A 92 3.83 5.74 12.70
C VAL A 92 3.69 6.30 14.11
N SER A 93 4.80 6.65 14.78
CA SER A 93 4.79 7.25 16.12
C SER A 93 3.98 8.55 16.21
N GLN A 94 3.97 9.33 15.13
CA GLN A 94 3.19 10.57 15.03
C GLN A 94 1.71 10.35 14.63
N VAL A 95 1.28 9.11 14.38
CA VAL A 95 -0.09 8.84 13.96
C VAL A 95 -0.99 8.70 15.17
N GLU A 96 -1.92 9.64 15.31
CA GLU A 96 -2.96 9.60 16.32
C GLU A 96 -4.11 8.66 15.89
N LEU A 97 -3.92 7.36 16.14
CA LEU A 97 -4.85 6.30 15.72
C LEU A 97 -6.31 6.57 16.15
N HIS A 98 -6.51 7.17 17.32
CA HIS A 98 -7.83 7.48 17.87
C HIS A 98 -8.58 8.56 17.10
N LEU A 99 -7.88 9.41 16.33
CA LEU A 99 -8.49 10.42 15.46
C LEU A 99 -8.85 9.86 14.08
N LEU A 100 -8.34 8.69 13.71
CA LEU A 100 -8.63 8.08 12.42
C LEU A 100 -10.05 7.53 12.38
N GLN A 101 -10.76 7.83 11.30
CA GLN A 101 -12.10 7.27 11.04
C GLN A 101 -12.04 5.78 10.65
N SER A 102 -10.88 5.32 10.18
CA SER A 102 -10.62 3.95 9.77
C SER A 102 -10.42 3.03 10.97
N ARG A 103 -11.33 2.06 11.15
CA ARG A 103 -11.29 1.10 12.29
C ARG A 103 -10.90 -0.33 11.91
N TRP A 104 -10.88 -0.64 10.62
CA TRP A 104 -10.81 -2.01 10.11
C TRP A 104 -9.52 -2.31 9.37
N ALA A 105 -9.05 -1.34 8.60
CA ALA A 105 -7.78 -1.39 7.88
C ALA A 105 -7.32 0.04 7.62
N TRP A 106 -6.02 0.19 7.39
CA TRP A 106 -5.36 1.48 7.17
C TRP A 106 -4.63 1.44 5.84
N VAL A 107 -4.71 2.52 5.07
CA VAL A 107 -4.14 2.54 3.72
C VAL A 107 -3.05 3.59 3.65
N PHE A 108 -1.83 3.14 3.41
CA PHE A 108 -0.72 4.03 3.07
C PHE A 108 -0.71 4.28 1.56
N LYS A 109 -0.64 5.54 1.17
CA LYS A 109 -0.40 5.97 -0.21
C LYS A 109 1.08 6.25 -0.38
N LEU A 110 1.71 5.54 -1.31
CA LEU A 110 3.12 5.64 -1.65
C LEU A 110 3.23 6.35 -3.01
N GLU A 111 4.07 7.37 -3.07
CA GLU A 111 4.32 8.16 -4.27
C GLU A 111 5.81 8.13 -4.63
N HIS A 112 6.13 8.27 -5.91
CA HIS A 112 7.52 8.31 -6.42
C HIS A 112 8.38 7.12 -5.98
N LEU A 113 7.80 5.91 -6.00
CA LEU A 113 8.59 4.69 -5.85
C LEU A 113 9.52 4.51 -7.06
N LEU A 114 10.64 3.83 -6.85
CA LEU A 114 11.52 3.49 -7.97
C LEU A 114 10.79 2.52 -8.92
N PRO A 115 10.72 2.82 -10.22
CA PRO A 115 10.29 1.86 -11.22
C PRO A 115 11.21 0.64 -11.18
N GLU A 116 10.65 -0.53 -10.96
CA GLU A 116 11.45 -1.75 -10.77
C GLU A 116 12.15 -2.21 -12.06
N ASP A 117 11.64 -1.81 -13.22
CA ASP A 117 12.25 -2.03 -14.53
C ASP A 117 13.63 -1.38 -14.68
N ILE A 118 13.95 -0.35 -13.87
CA ILE A 118 15.28 0.26 -13.80
C ILE A 118 16.24 -0.63 -12.99
N VAL A 119 15.73 -1.33 -11.98
CA VAL A 119 16.54 -2.17 -11.07
C VAL A 119 16.78 -3.56 -11.66
N ASN A 120 15.80 -4.11 -12.38
CA ASN A 120 15.89 -5.39 -13.08
C ASN A 120 15.37 -5.20 -14.52
N PRO A 121 16.23 -4.79 -15.47
CA PRO A 121 15.82 -4.62 -16.86
C PRO A 121 15.31 -5.96 -17.41
N THR A 122 14.01 -6.03 -17.67
CA THR A 122 13.38 -7.24 -18.21
C THR A 122 13.61 -7.27 -19.73
N PRO A 123 14.22 -8.32 -20.31
CA PRO A 123 14.33 -8.42 -21.76
C PRO A 123 12.95 -8.66 -22.37
N GLY A 124 12.55 -7.83 -23.34
CA GLY A 124 11.35 -8.05 -24.15
C GLY A 124 10.05 -7.64 -23.46
N ARG A 125 9.64 -6.39 -23.67
CA ARG A 125 8.33 -5.87 -23.25
C ARG A 125 7.22 -6.57 -24.04
N SER A 126 6.66 -7.64 -23.48
CA SER A 126 5.29 -8.02 -23.80
C SER A 126 4.36 -7.16 -22.93
N THR A 127 3.44 -6.46 -23.58
CA THR A 127 2.36 -5.71 -22.92
C THR A 127 1.60 -6.63 -21.98
N PRO A 128 1.28 -6.24 -20.74
CA PRO A 128 0.52 -7.10 -19.85
C PRO A 128 -0.88 -7.29 -20.43
N LEU A 129 -1.27 -8.57 -20.58
CA LEU A 129 -2.64 -8.95 -20.86
C LEU A 129 -3.56 -8.25 -19.84
N SER A 130 -4.58 -7.58 -20.36
CA SER A 130 -5.72 -7.09 -19.60
C SER A 130 -6.42 -8.28 -18.94
N PHE A 131 -6.00 -8.65 -17.74
CA PHE A 131 -6.69 -9.64 -16.92
C PHE A 131 -7.49 -8.91 -15.83
N CYS A 132 -8.78 -8.77 -16.13
CA CYS A 132 -9.92 -8.70 -15.22
C CYS A 132 -9.70 -7.91 -13.90
N THR A 133 -9.87 -6.58 -13.96
CA THR A 133 -10.00 -5.70 -12.79
C THR A 133 -11.17 -6.04 -11.87
N ALA A 134 -12.15 -6.84 -12.33
CA ALA A 134 -13.34 -7.20 -11.56
C ALA A 134 -13.08 -8.24 -10.44
N LEU A 135 -12.07 -9.11 -10.57
CA LEU A 135 -11.84 -10.20 -9.60
C LEU A 135 -11.08 -9.73 -8.35
N LEU A 136 -10.25 -8.69 -8.45
CA LEU A 136 -9.56 -8.15 -7.26
C LEU A 136 -10.43 -7.24 -6.42
N PHE A 137 -11.42 -6.58 -7.01
CA PHE A 137 -12.44 -5.86 -6.26
C PHE A 137 -13.14 -6.80 -5.29
N SER A 138 -13.45 -8.03 -5.73
CA SER A 138 -14.02 -9.07 -4.88
C SER A 138 -13.00 -9.60 -3.87
N ALA A 139 -11.77 -9.93 -4.26
CA ALA A 139 -10.82 -10.60 -3.36
C ALA A 139 -10.34 -9.70 -2.21
N LEU A 140 -10.02 -8.43 -2.48
CA LEU A 140 -9.57 -7.49 -1.45
C LEU A 140 -10.73 -7.07 -0.54
N LEU A 141 -11.93 -6.80 -1.07
CA LEU A 141 -13.11 -6.58 -0.23
C LEU A 141 -13.48 -7.84 0.56
N CYS A 142 -13.33 -9.04 0.00
CA CYS A 142 -13.65 -10.28 0.69
C CYS A 142 -12.65 -10.54 1.81
N LEU A 143 -11.34 -10.32 1.58
CA LEU A 143 -10.31 -10.36 2.63
C LEU A 143 -10.56 -9.33 3.73
N LEU A 144 -10.93 -8.10 3.36
CA LEU A 144 -11.36 -7.08 4.31
C LEU A 144 -12.62 -7.55 5.06
N TYR A 145 -13.61 -8.10 4.37
CA TYR A 145 -14.87 -8.57 4.96
C TYR A 145 -14.69 -9.76 5.90
N MET A 146 -13.78 -10.68 5.60
CA MET A 146 -13.51 -11.86 6.45
C MET A 146 -12.66 -11.54 7.68
N LYS A 147 -11.93 -10.42 7.70
CA LYS A 147 -11.11 -9.98 8.85
C LYS A 147 -11.78 -8.91 9.71
N MET A 148 -12.91 -8.34 9.28
CA MET A 148 -13.77 -7.42 10.05
C MET A 148 -14.86 -8.15 10.83
#